data_AF-Q21251-F1
#
_entry.id   AF-Q21251-F1
#
_cell.length_a   1.000
_cell.length_b   1.000
_cell.length_c   1.000
_cell.angle_alpha   90.00
_cell.angle_beta   90.00
_cell.angle_gamma   90.00
#
_symmetry.space_group_name_H-M   'P 1'
#
loop_
_entity.id
_entity.type
_entity.pdbx_description
1 polymer ?
#
loop_
_entity_poly.entity_id
_entity_poly.type
_entity_poly.pdbx_seq_one_letter_code
_entity_poly.pdbx_strand_id
1 'polypeptide(L)'
;MQRLNEFINLAKEQVSQGVNERRTSIMERIVEETEDFNKPAEFENLTITVTEDKEKAKRVLEKFEKHPTVPIYFDSEHSYIRLKNDTKVAAIQLYDSCTRHVLVWRLHNADHEYLKGVREQLELLSKARMFATFGKEEFLENAIKYVTKDLQVNQKSLEALLLKKEIVITKWETFSDWTRPVLRPSQERYAVYDVIRLFDLDQ
;
A
#
# COMPACT_ATOMS: atom_id res chain seq x y z
N MET A 1 22.44 -5.11 15.25
CA MET A 1 22.07 -4.90 16.67
C MET A 1 22.90 -3.80 17.34
N GLN A 2 24.22 -3.90 17.43
CA GLN A 2 25.05 -2.90 18.14
C GLN A 2 24.96 -1.47 17.54
N ARG A 3 25.05 -1.33 16.21
CA ARG A 3 24.89 -0.05 15.52
C ARG A 3 23.50 0.59 15.70
N LEU A 4 22.43 -0.22 15.73
CA LEU A 4 21.07 0.30 15.94
C LEU A 4 20.91 0.89 17.34
N ASN A 5 21.48 0.23 18.35
CA ASN A 5 21.46 0.73 19.73
C ASN A 5 22.31 2.01 19.88
N GLU A 6 23.48 2.08 19.25
CA GLU A 6 24.31 3.29 19.20
C GLU A 6 23.54 4.45 18.55
N PHE A 7 22.85 4.19 17.44
CA PHE A 7 22.06 5.19 16.72
C PHE A 7 20.83 5.66 17.51
N ILE A 8 20.11 4.75 18.17
CA ILE A 8 19.00 5.09 19.08
C ILE A 8 19.51 5.96 20.24
N ASN A 9 20.70 5.68 20.78
CA ASN A 9 21.28 6.47 21.87
C ASN A 9 21.69 7.87 21.40
N LEU A 10 22.35 7.99 20.24
CA LEU A 10 22.64 9.28 19.59
C LEU A 10 21.38 10.11 19.35
N ALA A 11 20.30 9.47 18.89
CA ALA A 11 19.01 10.12 18.69
C ALA A 11 18.41 10.60 20.02
N LYS A 12 18.46 9.79 21.10
CA LYS A 12 18.01 10.19 22.44
C LYS A 12 18.80 11.40 22.98
N GLU A 13 20.12 11.41 22.77
CA GLU A 13 20.97 12.55 23.16
C GLU A 13 20.60 13.83 22.40
N GLN A 14 20.39 13.76 21.09
CA GLN A 14 19.99 14.94 20.30
C GLN A 14 18.56 15.40 20.59
N VAL A 15 17.64 14.49 20.93
CA VAL A 15 16.27 14.82 21.36
C VAL A 15 16.26 15.56 22.70
N SER A 16 17.22 15.28 23.58
CA SER A 16 17.40 15.97 24.86
C SER A 16 17.87 17.42 24.72
N GLN A 17 18.49 17.78 23.58
CA GLN A 17 19.05 19.12 23.33
C GLN A 17 18.03 20.15 22.77
N GLY A 18 16.72 19.90 22.86
CA GLY A 18 15.70 20.95 22.78
C GLY A 18 15.49 21.63 21.42
N VAL A 19 16.02 21.11 20.31
CA VAL A 19 15.87 21.73 18.98
C VAL A 19 14.63 21.21 18.24
N ASN A 20 13.47 21.83 18.48
CA ASN A 20 12.16 21.36 18.01
C ASN A 20 11.99 21.28 16.47
N GLU A 21 12.70 22.11 15.69
CA GLU A 21 12.63 22.05 14.22
C GLU A 21 13.63 21.04 13.61
N ARG A 22 14.72 20.72 14.32
CA ARG A 22 15.62 19.61 13.91
C ARG A 22 15.00 18.25 14.23
N ARG A 23 14.03 18.17 15.15
CA ARG A 23 13.37 16.91 15.53
C ARG A 23 12.67 16.22 14.36
N THR A 24 11.98 16.96 13.50
CA THR A 24 11.27 16.36 12.36
C THR A 24 12.26 15.83 11.31
N SER A 25 13.25 16.64 10.94
CA SER A 25 14.26 16.24 9.93
C SER A 25 15.15 15.09 10.40
N ILE A 26 15.50 15.03 11.69
CA ILE A 26 16.30 13.93 12.25
C ILE A 26 15.45 12.65 12.32
N MET A 27 14.19 12.73 12.76
CA MET A 27 13.31 11.55 12.76
C MET A 27 13.04 11.03 11.34
N GLU A 28 12.80 11.92 10.37
CA GLU A 28 12.63 11.55 8.97
C GLU A 28 13.89 10.86 8.43
N ARG A 29 15.10 11.40 8.70
CA ARG A 29 16.35 10.72 8.32
C ARG A 29 16.57 9.41 9.06
N ILE A 30 16.21 9.31 10.34
CA ILE A 30 16.32 8.06 11.11
C ILE A 30 15.39 7.01 10.50
N VAL A 31 14.18 7.38 10.10
CA VAL A 31 13.23 6.47 9.44
C VAL A 31 13.74 6.07 8.06
N GLU A 32 14.19 7.02 7.23
CA GLU A 32 14.77 6.72 5.91
C GLU A 32 16.01 5.82 6.02
N GLU A 33 16.92 6.11 6.95
CA GLU A 33 18.16 5.34 7.18
C GLU A 33 17.89 3.99 7.88
N THR A 34 16.78 3.81 8.62
CA THR A 34 16.43 2.50 9.23
C THR A 34 15.58 1.62 8.31
N GLU A 35 14.78 2.21 7.42
CA GLU A 35 13.96 1.48 6.46
C GLU A 35 14.77 0.90 5.30
N ASP A 36 15.89 1.52 4.91
CA ASP A 36 16.80 0.94 3.90
C ASP A 36 17.59 -0.26 4.43
N PHE A 37 17.68 -0.43 5.76
CA PHE A 37 18.49 -1.48 6.38
C PHE A 37 17.82 -2.86 6.45
N ASN A 38 16.55 -2.99 6.05
CA ASN A 38 15.89 -4.29 5.89
C ASN A 38 14.75 -4.15 4.88
N LYS A 39 15.03 -4.21 3.57
CA LYS A 39 13.99 -4.72 2.66
C LYS A 39 13.75 -6.17 3.12
N PRO A 40 12.62 -6.53 3.74
CA PRO A 40 12.44 -7.88 4.25
C PRO A 40 12.61 -8.83 3.08
N ALA A 41 13.16 -10.02 3.35
CA ALA A 41 13.32 -11.08 2.35
C ALA A 41 12.02 -11.35 1.56
N GLU A 42 10.87 -11.01 2.13
CA GLU A 42 9.54 -11.03 1.51
C GLU A 42 9.44 -10.23 0.20
N PHE A 43 10.23 -9.16 0.04
CA PHE A 43 10.30 -8.39 -1.21
C PHE A 43 11.32 -8.95 -2.20
N GLU A 44 12.11 -9.93 -1.80
CA GLU A 44 12.95 -10.65 -2.75
C GLU A 44 12.02 -11.39 -3.72
N ASN A 45 12.29 -11.25 -5.01
CA ASN A 45 11.48 -11.84 -6.08
C ASN A 45 10.04 -11.29 -6.21
N LEU A 46 9.74 -10.09 -5.67
CA LEU A 46 8.53 -9.37 -6.03
C LEU A 46 8.79 -8.45 -7.23
N THR A 47 7.89 -8.48 -8.20
CA THR A 47 7.82 -7.44 -9.23
C THR A 47 6.94 -6.31 -8.72
N ILE A 48 7.48 -5.09 -8.66
CA ILE A 48 6.73 -3.92 -8.19
C ILE A 48 6.57 -2.97 -9.37
N THR A 49 5.33 -2.63 -9.70
CA THR A 49 5.01 -1.58 -10.68
C THR A 49 4.33 -0.42 -9.98
N VAL A 50 5.01 0.71 -9.88
CA VAL A 50 4.39 2.00 -9.56
C VAL A 50 4.12 2.74 -10.87
N THR A 51 2.89 3.23 -11.08
CA THR A 51 2.53 3.87 -12.35
C THR A 51 1.30 4.78 -12.28
N GLU A 52 1.29 5.81 -13.13
CA GLU A 52 0.11 6.61 -13.51
C GLU A 52 -0.36 6.28 -14.94
N ASP A 53 0.40 5.45 -15.67
CA ASP A 53 0.12 5.06 -17.05
C ASP A 53 -0.92 3.92 -17.09
N LYS A 54 -2.04 4.18 -17.77
CA LYS A 54 -3.18 3.26 -17.90
C LYS A 54 -2.81 1.97 -18.63
N GLU A 55 -2.01 2.05 -19.69
CA GLU A 55 -1.61 0.89 -20.49
C GLU A 55 -0.60 0.02 -19.74
N LYS A 56 0.29 0.65 -18.96
CA LYS A 56 1.22 -0.08 -18.07
C LYS A 56 0.47 -0.80 -16.96
N ALA A 57 -0.52 -0.16 -16.34
CA ALA A 57 -1.38 -0.82 -15.35
C ALA A 57 -2.16 -1.98 -15.97
N LYS A 58 -2.81 -1.77 -17.12
CA LYS A 58 -3.54 -2.81 -17.86
C LYS A 58 -2.69 -4.04 -18.15
N ARG A 59 -1.46 -3.87 -18.66
CA ARG A 59 -0.53 -4.99 -18.90
C ARG A 59 -0.16 -5.79 -17.64
N VAL A 60 -0.23 -5.17 -16.46
CA VAL A 60 -0.05 -5.89 -15.19
C VAL A 60 -1.34 -6.66 -14.85
N LEU A 61 -2.50 -6.03 -14.97
CA LEU A 61 -3.79 -6.66 -14.70
C LEU A 61 -4.06 -7.88 -15.60
N GLU A 62 -3.67 -7.82 -16.88
CA GLU A 62 -3.76 -8.97 -17.81
C GLU A 62 -2.98 -10.20 -17.32
N LYS A 63 -1.90 -10.01 -16.54
CA LYS A 63 -1.17 -11.12 -15.92
C LYS A 63 -1.95 -11.71 -14.73
N PHE A 64 -2.72 -10.88 -14.03
CA PHE A 64 -3.50 -11.30 -12.87
C PHE A 64 -4.72 -12.14 -13.29
N GLU A 65 -5.15 -12.15 -14.56
CA GLU A 65 -6.32 -12.96 -14.95
C GLU A 65 -6.08 -14.48 -14.86
N LYS A 66 -4.81 -14.94 -14.78
CA LYS A 66 -4.43 -16.35 -15.02
C LYS A 66 -4.70 -17.33 -13.87
N HIS A 67 -5.07 -16.86 -12.68
CA HIS A 67 -5.12 -17.70 -11.46
C HIS A 67 -6.45 -17.56 -10.69
N PRO A 68 -7.56 -18.11 -11.20
CA PRO A 68 -8.93 -17.84 -10.68
C PRO A 68 -9.17 -18.25 -9.23
N THR A 69 -8.38 -19.17 -8.67
CA THR A 69 -8.60 -19.74 -7.33
C THR A 69 -8.02 -18.92 -6.18
N VAL A 70 -7.18 -17.93 -6.48
CA VAL A 70 -6.51 -17.10 -5.47
C VAL A 70 -7.08 -15.68 -5.58
N PRO A 71 -7.41 -14.98 -4.49
CA PRO A 71 -7.86 -13.60 -4.58
C PRO A 71 -6.74 -12.65 -5.02
N ILE A 72 -7.12 -11.47 -5.51
CA ILE A 72 -6.22 -10.33 -5.64
C ILE A 72 -6.40 -9.49 -4.38
N TYR A 73 -5.31 -9.22 -3.66
CA TYR A 73 -5.35 -8.38 -2.45
C TYR A 73 -5.36 -6.92 -2.86
N PHE A 74 -6.30 -6.16 -2.30
CA PHE A 74 -6.58 -4.79 -2.69
C PHE A 74 -6.61 -3.88 -1.47
N ASP A 75 -6.01 -2.72 -1.64
CA ASP A 75 -6.06 -1.62 -0.69
C ASP A 75 -6.11 -0.28 -1.44
N SER A 76 -6.45 0.80 -0.73
CA SER A 76 -6.46 2.15 -1.30
C SER A 76 -5.93 3.23 -0.37
N GLU A 77 -5.14 4.14 -0.97
CA GLU A 77 -4.55 5.27 -0.28
C GLU A 77 -5.25 6.58 -0.63
N HIS A 78 -5.40 7.44 0.37
CA HIS A 78 -6.29 8.59 0.30
C HIS A 78 -5.55 9.93 0.42
N SER A 79 -6.00 10.92 -0.31
CA SER A 79 -5.67 12.32 -0.13
C SER A 79 -6.50 12.96 0.98
N TYR A 80 -5.92 13.95 1.66
CA TYR A 80 -6.64 14.71 2.70
C TYR A 80 -7.82 15.50 2.12
N ILE A 81 -7.66 16.01 0.89
CA ILE A 81 -8.66 16.79 0.16
C ILE A 81 -9.32 15.95 -0.92
N ARG A 82 -10.50 16.36 -1.40
CA ARG A 82 -11.06 15.78 -2.65
C ARG A 82 -10.20 16.21 -3.83
N LEU A 83 -9.90 15.26 -4.69
CA LEU A 83 -9.14 15.46 -5.93
C LEU A 83 -10.07 16.01 -7.03
N LYS A 84 -9.48 16.42 -8.17
CA LYS A 84 -10.20 16.97 -9.33
C LYS A 84 -11.27 16.07 -9.96
N ASN A 85 -11.31 14.81 -9.54
CA ASN A 85 -12.19 13.75 -10.01
C ASN A 85 -13.25 13.36 -8.96
N ASP A 86 -13.43 14.22 -7.95
CA ASP A 86 -14.35 14.12 -6.82
C ASP A 86 -14.15 12.92 -5.87
N THR A 87 -13.07 12.15 -5.99
CA THR A 87 -12.70 11.14 -4.98
C THR A 87 -11.58 11.63 -4.07
N LYS A 88 -11.38 10.94 -2.95
CA LYS A 88 -10.18 11.06 -2.12
C LYS A 88 -9.12 10.02 -2.46
N VAL A 89 -9.38 9.08 -3.36
CA VAL A 89 -8.46 7.98 -3.65
C VAL A 89 -7.30 8.49 -4.51
N ALA A 90 -6.11 8.53 -3.93
CA ALA A 90 -4.87 9.01 -4.54
C ALA A 90 -4.03 7.89 -5.16
N ALA A 91 -4.14 6.67 -4.63
CA ALA A 91 -3.57 5.46 -5.23
C ALA A 91 -4.40 4.23 -4.83
N ILE A 92 -4.31 3.17 -5.63
CA ILE A 92 -4.80 1.84 -5.29
C ILE A 92 -3.65 0.84 -5.40
N GLN A 93 -3.70 -0.19 -4.56
CA GLN A 93 -2.71 -1.25 -4.52
C GLN A 93 -3.38 -2.57 -4.88
N LEU A 94 -2.73 -3.35 -5.73
CA LEU A 94 -3.18 -4.69 -6.08
C LEU A 94 -2.01 -5.66 -5.98
N TYR A 95 -2.20 -6.77 -5.29
CA TYR A 95 -1.21 -7.84 -5.21
C TYR A 95 -1.81 -9.16 -5.68
N ASP A 96 -1.15 -9.78 -6.65
CA ASP A 96 -1.41 -11.15 -7.05
C ASP A 96 -0.25 -12.04 -6.58
N SER A 97 -0.52 -12.87 -5.58
CA SER A 97 0.50 -13.75 -4.99
C SER A 97 0.98 -14.84 -5.96
N CYS A 98 0.15 -15.22 -6.94
CA CYS A 98 0.54 -16.18 -7.97
C CYS A 98 1.61 -15.64 -8.91
N THR A 99 1.47 -14.39 -9.37
CA THR A 99 2.49 -13.73 -10.22
C THR A 99 3.57 -13.02 -9.42
N ARG A 100 3.44 -12.96 -8.08
CA ARG A 100 4.34 -12.21 -7.17
C ARG A 100 4.50 -10.75 -7.62
N HIS A 101 3.42 -10.14 -8.06
CA HIS A 101 3.45 -8.80 -8.65
C HIS A 101 2.52 -7.87 -7.87
N VAL A 102 3.09 -6.77 -7.37
CA VAL A 102 2.36 -5.66 -6.75
C VAL A 102 2.26 -4.49 -7.73
N LEU A 103 1.03 -4.04 -7.99
CA LEU A 103 0.73 -2.84 -8.75
C LEU A 103 0.30 -1.74 -7.77
N VAL A 104 1.07 -0.66 -7.73
CA VAL A 104 0.66 0.61 -7.09
C VAL A 104 0.22 1.55 -8.21
N TRP A 105 -1.09 1.65 -8.42
CA TRP A 105 -1.67 2.49 -9.47
C TRP A 105 -2.05 3.84 -8.87
N ARG A 106 -1.31 4.87 -9.25
CA ARG A 106 -1.49 6.23 -8.75
C ARG A 106 -2.59 6.94 -9.54
N LEU A 107 -3.55 7.50 -8.81
CA LEU A 107 -4.78 8.11 -9.34
C LEU A 107 -4.93 9.59 -8.98
N HIS A 108 -4.00 10.17 -8.22
CA HIS A 108 -4.05 11.57 -7.78
C HIS A 108 -4.21 12.59 -8.93
N ASN A 109 -3.64 12.30 -10.10
CA ASN A 109 -3.77 13.12 -11.32
C ASN A 109 -4.85 12.63 -12.30
N ALA A 110 -5.64 11.61 -11.96
CA ALA A 110 -6.70 11.10 -12.83
C ALA A 110 -7.86 12.09 -12.92
N ASP A 111 -8.43 12.29 -14.11
CA ASP A 111 -9.74 12.94 -14.27
C ASP A 111 -10.87 11.90 -14.19
N HIS A 112 -12.11 12.35 -14.38
CA HIS A 112 -13.28 11.47 -14.31
C HIS A 112 -13.27 10.37 -15.39
N GLU A 113 -12.82 10.68 -16.61
CA GLU A 113 -12.77 9.71 -17.71
C GLU A 113 -11.72 8.63 -17.44
N TYR A 114 -10.55 9.04 -16.96
CA TYR A 114 -9.50 8.14 -16.54
C TYR A 114 -9.98 7.22 -15.41
N LEU A 115 -10.61 7.78 -14.36
CA LEU A 115 -11.15 6.97 -13.26
C LEU A 115 -12.25 6.01 -13.71
N LYS A 116 -13.11 6.42 -14.64
CA LYS A 116 -14.09 5.51 -15.25
C LYS A 116 -13.37 4.33 -15.91
N GLY A 117 -12.32 4.61 -16.68
CA GLY A 117 -11.49 3.57 -17.28
C GLY A 117 -10.80 2.65 -16.27
N VAL A 118 -10.33 3.16 -15.13
CA VAL A 118 -9.79 2.34 -14.02
C VAL A 118 -10.85 1.38 -13.50
N ARG A 119 -12.05 1.88 -13.20
CA ARG A 119 -13.17 1.07 -12.70
C ARG A 119 -13.58 -0.01 -13.68
N GLU A 120 -13.64 0.29 -14.98
CA GLU A 120 -13.94 -0.69 -16.03
C GLU A 120 -12.89 -1.82 -16.09
N GLN A 121 -11.61 -1.52 -15.88
CA GLN A 121 -10.56 -2.55 -15.81
C GLN A 121 -10.71 -3.43 -14.56
N LEU A 122 -11.01 -2.84 -13.40
CA LEU A 122 -11.27 -3.60 -12.17
C LEU A 122 -12.53 -4.46 -12.30
N GLU A 123 -13.59 -3.95 -12.90
CA GLU A 123 -14.81 -4.70 -13.18
C GLU A 123 -14.52 -5.89 -14.11
N LEU A 124 -13.73 -5.69 -15.17
CA LEU A 124 -13.35 -6.77 -16.08
C LEU A 124 -12.57 -7.86 -15.34
N LEU A 125 -11.56 -7.48 -14.54
CA LEU A 125 -10.76 -8.41 -13.77
C LEU A 125 -11.61 -9.18 -12.73
N SER A 126 -12.60 -8.52 -12.13
CA SER A 126 -13.51 -9.12 -11.15
C SER A 126 -14.41 -10.22 -11.71
N LYS A 127 -14.52 -10.34 -13.04
CA LYS A 127 -15.23 -11.45 -13.70
C LYS A 127 -14.43 -12.75 -13.66
N ALA A 128 -13.10 -12.67 -13.54
CA ALA A 128 -12.19 -13.81 -13.54
C ALA A 128 -11.55 -14.08 -12.17
N ARG A 129 -11.43 -13.05 -11.33
CA ARG A 129 -10.72 -13.09 -10.05
C ARG A 129 -11.58 -12.49 -8.94
N MET A 130 -11.54 -13.11 -7.76
CA MET A 130 -12.06 -12.51 -6.53
C MET A 130 -11.07 -11.46 -6.01
N PHE A 131 -11.58 -10.44 -5.31
CA PHE A 131 -10.77 -9.48 -4.58
C PHE A 131 -10.82 -9.76 -3.07
N ALA A 132 -9.71 -9.57 -2.37
CA ALA A 132 -9.65 -9.60 -0.91
C ALA A 132 -9.24 -8.22 -0.38
N THR A 133 -10.02 -7.67 0.55
CA THR A 133 -9.83 -6.34 1.14
C THR A 133 -9.78 -6.42 2.66
N PHE A 134 -9.41 -5.33 3.32
CA PHE A 134 -9.44 -5.23 4.78
C PHE A 134 -10.47 -4.21 5.23
N GLY A 135 -11.72 -4.66 5.37
CA GLY A 135 -12.87 -3.79 5.59
C GLY A 135 -13.39 -3.18 4.29
N LYS A 136 -14.11 -2.08 4.46
CA LYS A 136 -14.87 -1.43 3.39
C LYS A 136 -13.96 -0.64 2.45
N GLU A 137 -13.95 -1.01 1.17
CA GLU A 137 -13.21 -0.33 0.10
C GLU A 137 -14.18 0.37 -0.86
N GLU A 138 -14.61 1.59 -0.54
CA GLU A 138 -15.63 2.32 -1.32
C GLU A 138 -15.25 2.48 -2.80
N PHE A 139 -13.96 2.63 -3.09
CA PHE A 139 -13.51 2.72 -4.48
C PHE A 139 -13.82 1.45 -5.27
N LEU A 140 -13.56 0.30 -4.65
CA LEU A 140 -13.76 -1.02 -5.25
C LEU A 140 -15.25 -1.36 -5.31
N GLU A 141 -16.02 -1.11 -4.24
CA GLU A 141 -17.47 -1.33 -4.21
C GLU A 141 -18.22 -0.57 -5.30
N ASN A 142 -17.75 0.63 -5.66
CA ASN A 142 -18.29 1.42 -6.76
C ASN A 142 -17.84 0.93 -8.15
N ALA A 143 -16.83 0.06 -8.22
CA ALA A 143 -16.26 -0.47 -9.46
C ALA A 143 -16.76 -1.88 -9.79
N ILE A 144 -16.91 -2.76 -8.79
CA ILE A 144 -17.18 -4.18 -9.00
C ILE A 144 -18.54 -4.59 -8.41
N LYS A 145 -19.22 -5.50 -9.10
CA LYS A 145 -20.48 -6.11 -8.63
C LYS A 145 -20.29 -7.48 -7.99
N TYR A 146 -19.09 -8.05 -8.12
CA TYR A 146 -18.79 -9.42 -7.75
C TYR A 146 -18.16 -9.51 -6.35
N VAL A 147 -18.12 -10.74 -5.82
CA VAL A 147 -17.76 -11.03 -4.43
C VAL A 147 -16.38 -10.50 -4.07
N THR A 148 -16.33 -9.73 -2.99
CA THR A 148 -15.11 -9.45 -2.23
C THR A 148 -15.02 -10.38 -1.03
N LYS A 149 -13.81 -10.81 -0.69
CA LYS A 149 -13.49 -11.44 0.59
C LYS A 149 -13.02 -10.35 1.55
N ASP A 150 -13.83 -10.04 2.56
CA ASP A 150 -13.40 -9.15 3.63
C ASP A 150 -12.56 -9.95 4.66
N LEU A 151 -11.32 -9.53 4.85
CA LEU A 151 -10.38 -10.10 5.82
C LEU A 151 -10.49 -9.47 7.21
N GLN A 152 -11.27 -8.39 7.36
CA GLN A 152 -11.45 -7.73 8.64
C GLN A 152 -12.41 -8.52 9.54
N VAL A 153 -11.86 -9.15 10.57
CA VAL A 153 -12.65 -9.91 11.55
C VAL A 153 -12.89 -9.09 12.81
N ASN A 154 -14.16 -8.96 13.21
CA ASN A 154 -14.59 -8.29 14.45
C ASN A 154 -14.10 -6.84 14.57
N GLN A 155 -14.04 -6.09 13.47
CA GLN A 155 -13.55 -4.70 13.40
C GLN A 155 -12.14 -4.50 14.00
N LYS A 156 -11.34 -5.57 14.06
CA LYS A 156 -9.95 -5.47 14.50
C LYS A 156 -9.13 -4.76 13.43
N SER A 157 -8.09 -4.06 13.88
CA SER A 157 -7.10 -3.49 12.96
C SER A 157 -6.26 -4.61 12.33
N LEU A 158 -5.72 -4.32 11.14
CA LEU A 158 -4.78 -5.22 10.46
C LEU A 158 -3.59 -5.55 11.37
N GLU A 159 -3.04 -4.53 12.03
CA GLU A 159 -1.98 -4.66 13.04
C GLU A 159 -2.35 -5.65 14.16
N ALA A 160 -3.54 -5.55 14.74
CA ALA A 160 -3.95 -6.44 15.83
C ALA A 160 -4.14 -7.89 15.39
N LEU A 161 -4.47 -8.12 14.11
CA LEU A 161 -4.61 -9.46 13.55
C LEU A 161 -3.24 -10.06 13.17
N LEU A 162 -2.36 -9.25 12.58
CA LEU A 162 -1.00 -9.67 12.22
C LEU A 162 -0.11 -9.89 13.43
N LEU A 163 -0.31 -9.14 14.52
CA LEU A 163 0.42 -9.36 15.76
C LEU A 163 0.18 -10.77 16.32
N LYS A 164 -0.99 -11.36 16.07
CA LYS A 164 -1.27 -12.76 16.44
C LYS A 164 -0.48 -13.79 15.62
N LYS A 165 0.01 -13.38 14.45
CA LYS A 165 0.90 -14.13 13.57
C LYS A 165 2.37 -13.74 13.80
N GLU A 166 2.66 -13.01 14.89
CA GLU A 166 4.00 -12.50 15.22
C GLU A 166 4.58 -11.54 14.18
N ILE A 167 3.71 -10.93 13.36
CA ILE A 167 4.08 -9.93 12.36
C ILE A 167 3.81 -8.53 12.92
N VAL A 168 4.84 -7.69 12.98
CA VAL A 168 4.75 -6.30 13.43
C VAL A 168 4.73 -5.38 12.21
N ILE A 169 3.74 -4.50 12.15
CA ILE A 169 3.63 -3.47 11.11
C ILE A 169 3.73 -2.08 11.72
N THR A 170 4.25 -1.12 10.96
CA THR A 170 4.34 0.30 11.38
C THR A 170 3.43 1.16 10.51
N LYS A 171 2.65 2.05 11.12
CA LYS A 171 1.63 2.88 10.45
C LYS A 171 2.09 4.30 10.08
N TRP A 172 3.38 4.53 9.91
CA TRP A 172 3.90 5.91 9.76
C TRP A 172 3.45 6.60 8.47
N GLU A 173 3.27 5.84 7.39
CA GLU A 173 2.89 6.39 6.08
C GLU A 173 1.37 6.39 5.83
N THR A 174 0.56 5.84 6.75
CA THR A 174 -0.92 5.90 6.67
C THR A 174 -1.44 7.34 6.59
N PHE A 175 -0.68 8.30 7.13
CA PHE A 175 -0.98 9.73 7.07
C PHE A 175 0.05 10.46 6.23
N SER A 176 0.46 9.92 5.10
CA SER A 176 1.33 10.64 4.16
C SER A 176 0.57 11.32 3.05
N ASP A 177 1.18 12.34 2.45
CA ASP A 177 0.65 12.95 1.24
C ASP A 177 0.91 12.04 0.02
N TRP A 178 -0.10 11.27 -0.35
CA TRP A 178 -0.09 10.37 -1.51
C TRP A 178 -0.24 11.11 -2.86
N THR A 179 -0.46 12.44 -2.84
CA THR A 179 -0.63 13.28 -4.02
C THR A 179 0.66 13.91 -4.54
N ARG A 180 1.81 13.66 -3.89
CA ARG A 180 3.11 14.17 -4.33
C ARG A 180 3.44 13.71 -5.75
N PRO A 181 4.06 14.51 -6.62
CA PRO A 181 4.40 14.08 -7.98
C PRO A 181 5.24 12.79 -8.04
N VAL A 182 6.08 12.56 -7.03
CA VAL A 182 6.87 11.34 -6.85
C VAL A 182 6.69 10.85 -5.42
N LEU A 183 6.38 9.56 -5.26
CA LEU A 183 6.30 8.93 -3.94
C LEU A 183 7.71 8.78 -3.35
N ARG A 184 7.84 8.95 -2.03
CA ARG A 184 9.06 8.58 -1.34
C ARG A 184 9.23 7.05 -1.33
N PRO A 185 10.47 6.54 -1.24
CA PRO A 185 10.71 5.11 -1.04
C PRO A 185 9.92 4.51 0.13
N SER A 186 9.74 5.25 1.23
CA SER A 186 8.94 4.82 2.38
C SER A 186 7.46 4.63 2.04
N GLN A 187 6.87 5.57 1.27
CA GLN A 187 5.50 5.47 0.78
C GLN A 187 5.31 4.28 -0.16
N GLU A 188 6.23 4.09 -1.12
CA GLU A 188 6.16 2.93 -2.02
C GLU A 188 6.26 1.61 -1.27
N ARG A 189 7.19 1.52 -0.30
CA ARG A 189 7.32 0.34 0.55
C ARG A 189 6.04 0.09 1.33
N TYR A 190 5.50 1.12 2.00
CA TYR A 190 4.28 1.02 2.78
C TYR A 190 3.10 0.50 1.94
N ALA A 191 2.85 1.10 0.78
CA ALA A 191 1.81 0.66 -0.15
C ALA A 191 1.98 -0.81 -0.57
N VAL A 192 3.22 -1.25 -0.79
CA VAL A 192 3.52 -2.64 -1.12
C VAL A 192 3.30 -3.57 0.07
N TYR A 193 3.69 -3.14 1.28
CA TYR A 193 3.47 -3.91 2.49
C TYR A 193 2.00 -4.17 2.75
N ASP A 194 1.14 -3.15 2.66
CA ASP A 194 -0.25 -3.29 3.09
C ASP A 194 -0.95 -4.44 2.37
N VAL A 195 -0.82 -4.55 1.05
CA VAL A 195 -1.39 -5.66 0.27
C VAL A 195 -0.69 -7.01 0.45
N ILE A 196 0.62 -7.04 0.74
CA ILE A 196 1.31 -8.29 1.12
C ILE A 196 0.81 -8.79 2.47
N ARG A 197 0.60 -7.87 3.41
CA ARG A 197 0.11 -8.21 4.75
C ARG A 197 -1.33 -8.71 4.73
N LEU A 198 -2.14 -8.29 3.75
CA LEU A 198 -3.42 -8.92 3.50
C LEU A 198 -3.26 -10.39 3.08
N PHE A 199 -2.29 -10.69 2.20
CA PHE A 199 -1.97 -12.08 1.85
C PHE A 199 -1.52 -12.89 3.06
N ASP A 200 -0.60 -12.36 3.89
CA ASP A 200 -0.13 -13.04 5.09
C ASP A 200 -1.26 -13.31 6.09
N LEU A 201 -2.19 -12.37 6.21
CA LEU A 201 -3.38 -12.53 7.05
C LEU A 201 -4.29 -13.65 6.53
N ASP A 202 -4.38 -13.80 5.21
CA ASP A 202 -5.27 -14.74 4.52
C ASP A 202 -4.76 -16.20 4.48
N GLN A 203 -3.46 -16.41 4.75
CA GLN A 203 -2.87 -17.76 4.90
C GLN A 203 -3.19 -18.38 6.27
#